data_AF-A0A161XN36-F1
#
_entry.id   AF-A0A161XN36-F1
#
_cell.length_a   1.000
_cell.length_b   1.000
_cell.length_c   1.000
_cell.angle_alpha   90.00
_cell.angle_beta   90.00
_cell.angle_gamma   90.00
#
_symmetry.space_group_name_H-M   'P 1'
#
loop_
_entity.id
_entity.type
_entity.pdbx_description
1 polymer ?
#
loop_
_entity_poly.entity_id
_entity_poly.type
_entity_poly.pdbx_seq_one_letter_code
_entity_poly.pdbx_strand_id
1 'polypeptide(L)'
;MTSVEGVGAAQNQAAGAASSAQQQLTVDYDTFLQLMMAQMQNQDPTNPMDASEQLSQLASFSQVEQAIQTNAKLETMLMNMSFGQVDDLIGRTVTDPSGTTGVVERVEIYSDGTLLALDNGKGVLLGPGVTVS
;
A
#
# COMPACT_ATOMS: atom_id res chain seq x y z
N MET A 1 -27.36 -16.66 10.92
CA MET A 1 -27.54 -15.50 10.02
C MET A 1 -26.76 -14.33 10.61
N THR A 2 -25.61 -13.99 10.03
CA THR A 2 -25.01 -12.64 10.13
C THR A 2 -24.17 -12.46 8.88
N SER A 3 -24.73 -11.73 7.92
CA SER A 3 -24.09 -11.36 6.66
C SER A 3 -22.98 -10.36 6.93
N VAL A 4 -21.77 -10.64 6.45
CA VAL A 4 -20.62 -9.72 6.48
C VAL A 4 -20.57 -8.93 5.17
N GLU A 5 -21.68 -8.31 4.81
CA GLU A 5 -21.80 -7.40 3.67
C GLU A 5 -21.56 -5.97 4.16
N GLY A 6 -20.30 -5.53 4.21
CA GLY A 6 -20.01 -4.15 4.61
C GLY A 6 -18.62 -3.61 4.28
N VAL A 7 -17.61 -4.48 4.12
CA VAL A 7 -16.22 -4.02 3.98
C VAL A 7 -15.77 -3.78 2.52
N GLY A 8 -16.48 -4.30 1.52
CA GLY A 8 -16.09 -4.13 0.11
C GLY A 8 -16.43 -2.77 -0.52
N ALA A 9 -17.44 -2.06 0.00
CA ALA A 9 -17.90 -0.79 -0.59
C ALA A 9 -17.03 0.42 -0.18
N ALA A 10 -16.41 0.38 1.01
CA ALA A 10 -15.58 1.48 1.52
C ALA A 10 -14.19 1.53 0.83
N GLN A 11 -13.59 0.39 0.49
CA GLN A 11 -12.30 0.33 -0.20
C GLN A 11 -12.38 0.85 -1.65
N ASN A 12 -13.51 0.61 -2.34
CA ASN A 12 -13.66 1.01 -3.74
C ASN A 12 -13.90 2.53 -3.90
N GLN A 13 -14.46 3.21 -2.89
CA GLN A 13 -14.60 4.68 -2.88
C GLN A 13 -13.29 5.38 -2.50
N ALA A 14 -12.48 4.79 -1.62
CA ALA A 14 -11.17 5.33 -1.25
C ALA A 14 -10.15 5.26 -2.42
N ALA A 15 -10.16 4.16 -3.18
CA ALA A 15 -9.30 4.01 -4.37
C ALA A 15 -9.71 4.94 -5.53
N GLY A 16 -11.02 5.18 -5.70
CA GLY A 16 -11.54 6.15 -6.68
C GLY A 16 -11.22 7.59 -6.33
N ALA A 17 -11.31 7.96 -5.05
CA ALA A 17 -10.96 9.30 -4.57
C ALA A 17 -9.44 9.57 -4.70
N ALA A 18 -8.60 8.58 -4.37
CA ALA A 18 -7.14 8.70 -4.49
C ALA A 18 -6.68 8.84 -5.96
N SER A 19 -7.30 8.11 -6.88
CA SER A 19 -7.01 8.25 -8.32
C SER A 19 -7.47 9.60 -8.87
N SER A 20 -8.67 10.07 -8.51
CA SER A 20 -9.13 11.40 -8.92
C SER A 20 -8.26 12.54 -8.39
N ALA A 21 -7.76 12.44 -7.14
CA ALA A 21 -6.85 13.41 -6.57
C ALA A 21 -5.50 13.43 -7.32
N GLN A 22 -4.97 12.25 -7.65
CA GLN A 22 -3.75 12.09 -8.46
C GLN A 22 -3.88 12.73 -9.85
N GLN A 23 -5.01 12.50 -10.53
CA GLN A 23 -5.29 13.10 -11.83
C GLN A 23 -5.44 14.62 -11.74
N GLN A 24 -6.03 15.13 -10.65
CA GLN A 24 -6.18 16.56 -10.46
C GLN A 24 -4.81 17.25 -10.22
N LEU A 25 -3.96 16.67 -9.37
CA LEU A 25 -2.60 17.15 -9.10
C LEU A 25 -1.69 17.15 -10.35
N THR A 26 -1.80 16.14 -11.21
CA THR A 26 -1.03 16.08 -12.47
C THR A 26 -1.52 17.10 -13.50
N VAL A 27 -2.84 17.29 -13.61
CA VAL A 27 -3.44 18.33 -14.47
C VAL A 27 -3.09 19.74 -13.98
N ASP A 28 -3.06 19.95 -12.66
CA ASP A 28 -2.69 21.23 -12.05
C ASP A 28 -1.20 21.57 -12.30
N TYR A 29 -0.32 20.57 -12.31
CA TYR A 29 1.11 20.74 -12.63
C TYR A 29 1.34 21.14 -14.10
N ASP A 30 0.72 20.44 -15.06
CA ASP A 30 0.88 20.73 -16.49
C ASP A 30 0.26 22.09 -16.86
N THR A 31 -0.91 22.40 -16.30
CA THR A 31 -1.57 23.70 -16.49
C THR A 31 -0.72 24.84 -15.90
N PHE A 32 -0.04 24.58 -14.78
CA PHE A 32 0.87 25.54 -14.15
C PHE A 32 2.16 25.75 -14.96
N LEU A 33 2.77 24.69 -15.51
CA LEU A 33 3.93 24.83 -16.40
C LEU A 33 3.58 25.61 -17.68
N GLN A 34 2.38 25.42 -18.21
CA GLN A 34 1.86 26.21 -19.34
C GLN A 34 1.67 27.69 -18.97
N LEU A 35 1.11 27.98 -17.80
CA LEU A 35 0.98 29.35 -17.30
C LEU A 35 2.35 29.98 -17.00
N MET A 36 3.32 29.22 -16.48
CA MET A 36 4.68 29.68 -16.23
C MET A 36 5.44 29.98 -17.52
N MET A 37 5.29 29.15 -18.55
CA MET A 37 5.81 29.44 -19.89
C MET A 37 5.14 30.69 -20.48
N ALA A 38 3.82 30.82 -20.34
CA ALA A 38 3.07 31.99 -20.81
C ALA A 38 3.46 33.30 -20.08
N GLN A 39 3.79 33.21 -18.79
CA GLN A 39 4.31 34.32 -17.99
C GLN A 39 5.78 34.64 -18.33
N MET A 40 6.65 33.65 -18.54
CA MET A 40 8.02 33.89 -19.04
C MET A 40 8.04 34.59 -20.40
N GLN A 41 7.04 34.34 -21.24
CA GLN A 41 6.88 35.01 -22.54
C GLN A 41 6.43 36.47 -22.42
N ASN A 42 5.88 36.90 -21.26
CA ASN A 42 5.21 38.21 -21.07
C ASN A 42 5.69 39.03 -19.85
N GLN A 43 6.63 38.54 -19.03
CA GLN A 43 7.08 39.26 -17.83
C GLN A 43 8.22 40.25 -18.13
N ASP A 44 8.09 41.47 -17.61
CA ASP A 44 9.17 42.45 -17.49
C ASP A 44 10.25 41.88 -16.53
N PRO A 45 11.55 41.89 -16.90
CA PRO A 45 12.64 41.18 -16.22
C PRO A 45 12.97 41.60 -14.78
N THR A 46 12.23 42.53 -14.17
CA THR A 46 12.63 43.20 -12.93
C THR A 46 12.07 42.63 -11.63
N ASN A 47 11.16 41.64 -11.63
CA ASN A 47 10.71 40.98 -10.38
C ASN A 47 10.34 39.48 -10.56
N PRO A 48 11.32 38.56 -10.47
CA PRO A 48 11.11 37.12 -10.70
C PRO A 48 10.76 36.28 -9.44
N MET A 49 10.59 36.85 -8.24
CA MET A 49 10.77 36.09 -6.99
C MET A 49 9.56 35.33 -6.39
N ASP A 50 8.31 35.61 -6.73
CA ASP A 50 7.17 35.05 -5.97
C ASP A 50 6.72 33.65 -6.46
N ALA A 51 6.86 33.35 -7.76
CA ALA A 51 6.38 32.10 -8.34
C ALA A 51 7.30 30.90 -8.10
N SER A 52 8.61 31.12 -7.93
CA SER A 52 9.59 30.05 -7.75
C SER A 52 9.52 29.39 -6.37
N GLU A 53 9.15 30.13 -5.33
CA GLU A 53 9.13 29.62 -3.96
C GLU A 53 7.92 28.71 -3.70
N GLN A 54 6.76 29.05 -4.28
CA GLN A 54 5.56 28.19 -4.27
C GLN A 54 5.77 26.95 -5.16
N LEU A 55 6.45 27.07 -6.31
CA LEU A 55 6.83 25.94 -7.15
C LEU A 55 7.78 24.97 -6.43
N SER A 56 8.74 25.51 -5.67
CA SER A 56 9.66 24.69 -4.86
C SER A 56 8.91 23.87 -3.80
N GLN A 57 7.89 24.48 -3.16
CA GLN A 57 7.04 23.79 -2.19
C GLN A 57 6.14 22.73 -2.86
N LEU A 58 5.56 23.00 -4.03
CA LEU A 58 4.76 22.03 -4.78
C LEU A 58 5.59 20.86 -5.32
N ALA A 59 6.78 21.14 -5.86
CA ALA A 59 7.71 20.10 -6.32
C ALA A 59 8.15 19.21 -5.15
N SER A 60 8.40 19.81 -3.97
CA SER A 60 8.71 19.06 -2.75
C SER A 60 7.54 18.17 -2.31
N PHE A 61 6.30 18.67 -2.42
CA PHE A 61 5.11 17.87 -2.09
C PHE A 61 4.91 16.70 -3.04
N SER A 62 5.08 16.92 -4.35
CA SER A 62 5.01 15.87 -5.37
C SER A 62 6.07 14.77 -5.18
N GLN A 63 7.28 15.15 -4.76
CA GLN A 63 8.33 14.17 -4.40
C GLN A 63 7.96 13.33 -3.17
N VAL A 64 7.40 13.95 -2.14
CA VAL A 64 6.92 13.24 -0.94
C VAL A 64 5.79 12.28 -1.30
N GLU A 65 4.83 12.72 -2.11
CA GLU A 65 3.73 11.89 -2.55
C GLU A 65 4.20 10.70 -3.39
N GLN A 66 5.16 10.92 -4.30
CA GLN A 66 5.76 9.85 -5.08
C GLN A 66 6.51 8.85 -4.19
N ALA A 67 7.16 9.31 -3.12
CA ALA A 67 7.76 8.44 -2.12
C ALA A 67 6.71 7.61 -1.37
N ILE A 68 5.58 8.22 -0.98
CA ILE A 68 4.44 7.52 -0.35
C ILE A 68 3.90 6.43 -1.28
N GLN A 69 3.68 6.74 -2.57
CA GLN A 69 3.19 5.77 -3.55
C GLN A 69 4.18 4.63 -3.80
N THR A 70 5.47 4.95 -3.82
CA THR A 70 6.51 3.94 -3.96
C THR A 70 6.50 2.99 -2.77
N ASN A 71 6.41 3.52 -1.55
CA ASN A 71 6.31 2.72 -0.33
C ASN A 71 5.05 1.83 -0.34
N ALA A 72 3.89 2.36 -0.73
CA ALA A 72 2.66 1.56 -0.84
C ALA A 72 2.77 0.42 -1.86
N LYS A 73 3.43 0.67 -3.01
CA LYS A 73 3.72 -0.38 -4.00
C LYS A 73 4.70 -1.42 -3.46
N LEU A 74 5.72 -1.00 -2.71
CA LEU A 74 6.64 -1.91 -2.06
C LEU A 74 5.91 -2.79 -1.03
N GLU A 75 5.06 -2.24 -0.18
CA GLU A 75 4.24 -3.01 0.76
C GLU A 75 3.37 -4.05 0.04
N THR A 76 2.71 -3.65 -1.05
CA THR A 76 1.90 -4.56 -1.88
C THR A 76 2.75 -5.69 -2.46
N MET A 77 3.96 -5.37 -2.92
CA MET A 77 4.90 -6.35 -3.46
C MET A 77 5.39 -7.32 -2.39
N LEU A 78 5.74 -6.83 -1.20
CA LEU A 78 6.10 -7.66 -0.06
C LEU A 78 4.94 -8.59 0.33
N MET A 79 3.71 -8.08 0.36
CA MET A 79 2.54 -8.90 0.69
C MET A 79 2.32 -10.02 -0.35
N ASN A 80 2.45 -9.72 -1.64
CA ASN A 80 2.37 -10.73 -2.71
C ASN A 80 3.49 -11.78 -2.61
N MET A 81 4.71 -11.37 -2.26
CA MET A 81 5.83 -12.30 -2.03
C MET A 81 5.55 -13.22 -0.84
N SER A 82 5.03 -12.67 0.26
CA SER A 82 4.63 -13.47 1.42
C SER A 82 3.54 -14.47 1.08
N PHE A 83 2.53 -14.09 0.29
CA PHE A 83 1.51 -15.03 -0.22
C PHE A 83 2.11 -16.20 -1.01
N GLY A 84 3.09 -15.93 -1.88
CA GLY A 84 3.76 -16.99 -2.64
C GLY A 84 4.58 -17.96 -1.77
N GLN A 85 5.11 -17.51 -0.64
CA GLN A 85 5.83 -18.38 0.30
C GLN A 85 4.91 -19.25 1.13
N VAL A 86 3.69 -18.77 1.43
CA VAL A 86 2.76 -19.47 2.31
C VAL A 86 1.81 -20.41 1.57
N ASP A 87 1.68 -20.30 0.24
CA ASP A 87 0.89 -21.24 -0.58
C ASP A 87 1.40 -22.69 -0.42
N ASP A 88 2.72 -22.86 -0.30
CA ASP A 88 3.37 -24.16 -0.04
C ASP A 88 3.19 -24.65 1.41
N LEU A 89 2.59 -23.86 2.30
CA LEU A 89 2.27 -24.25 3.68
C LEU A 89 0.86 -24.83 3.80
N ILE A 90 -0.06 -24.49 2.90
CA ILE A 90 -1.43 -25.01 2.92
C ILE A 90 -1.39 -26.52 2.70
N GLY A 91 -2.06 -27.27 3.57
CA GLY A 91 -2.06 -28.73 3.55
C GLY A 91 -0.83 -29.38 4.21
N ARG A 92 0.16 -28.60 4.67
CA ARG A 92 1.27 -29.13 5.49
C ARG A 92 0.88 -29.26 6.95
N THR A 93 1.57 -30.15 7.66
CA THR A 93 1.39 -30.34 9.09
C THR A 93 2.31 -29.38 9.84
N VAL A 94 1.74 -28.64 10.78
CA VAL A 94 2.47 -27.67 11.60
C VAL A 94 2.40 -28.10 13.04
N THR A 95 3.55 -28.02 13.72
CA THR A 95 3.68 -28.28 15.16
C THR A 95 4.22 -27.04 15.85
N ASP A 96 3.47 -26.53 16.83
CA ASP A 96 3.89 -25.40 17.67
C ASP A 96 4.79 -25.85 18.84
N PRO A 97 5.51 -24.91 19.49
CA PRO A 97 6.32 -25.21 20.67
C PRO A 97 5.52 -25.71 21.89
N SER A 98 4.20 -25.52 21.90
CA SER A 98 3.30 -25.96 22.96
C SER A 98 2.78 -27.39 22.74
N GLY A 99 3.16 -28.04 21.63
CA GLY A 99 2.75 -29.39 21.25
C GLY A 99 1.45 -29.47 20.44
N THR A 100 0.86 -28.34 20.03
CA THR A 100 -0.28 -28.32 19.12
C THR A 100 0.17 -28.74 17.73
N THR A 101 -0.41 -29.81 17.20
CA THR A 101 -0.20 -30.27 15.82
C THR A 101 -1.51 -30.15 15.02
N GLY A 102 -1.43 -29.80 13.75
CA GLY A 102 -2.57 -29.80 12.83
C GLY A 102 -2.17 -29.45 11.41
N VAL A 103 -3.11 -29.61 10.47
CA VAL A 103 -2.89 -29.33 9.05
C VAL A 103 -3.33 -27.91 8.75
N VAL A 104 -2.53 -27.14 8.00
CA VAL A 104 -2.89 -25.76 7.63
C VAL A 104 -4.03 -25.75 6.62
N GLU A 105 -5.17 -25.18 6.99
CA GLU A 105 -6.33 -25.01 6.11
C GLU A 105 -6.34 -23.62 5.45
N ARG A 106 -5.86 -22.60 6.18
CA ARG A 106 -5.80 -21.22 5.69
C ARG A 106 -4.58 -20.51 6.26
N VAL A 107 -4.05 -19.57 5.48
CA VAL A 107 -3.02 -18.63 5.94
C VAL A 107 -3.56 -17.21 5.91
N GLU A 108 -3.36 -16.47 6.99
CA GLU A 108 -3.75 -15.07 7.12
C GLU A 108 -2.49 -14.25 7.39
N ILE A 109 -2.21 -13.28 6.52
CA ILE A 109 -1.03 -12.41 6.60
C ILE A 109 -1.47 -11.08 7.19
N TYR A 110 -0.90 -10.75 8.34
CA TYR A 110 -1.11 -9.51 9.05
C TYR A 110 0.18 -8.68 9.07
N SER A 111 0.08 -7.42 9.46
CA SER A 111 1.25 -6.54 9.60
C SER A 111 2.22 -6.97 10.71
N ASP A 112 1.72 -7.72 11.70
CA ASP A 112 2.47 -8.20 12.87
C ASP A 112 2.94 -9.67 12.74
N GLY A 113 2.57 -10.37 11.67
CA GLY A 113 3.02 -11.73 11.42
C GLY A 113 2.13 -12.53 10.46
N THR A 114 2.43 -13.81 10.33
CA THR A 114 1.62 -14.75 9.54
C THR A 114 0.93 -15.73 10.48
N LEU A 115 -0.39 -15.77 10.46
CA LEU A 115 -1.19 -16.72 11.23
C LEU A 115 -1.57 -17.90 10.33
N LEU A 116 -1.23 -19.10 10.77
CA LEU A 116 -1.66 -20.35 10.17
C LEU A 116 -2.91 -20.81 10.89
N ALA A 117 -4.02 -20.98 10.18
CA ALA A 117 -5.24 -21.58 10.73
C ALA A 117 -5.21 -23.08 10.43
N LEU A 118 -5.30 -23.89 11.48
CA LEU A 118 -5.20 -25.34 11.42
C LEU A 118 -6.60 -25.97 11.37
N ASP A 119 -6.68 -27.18 10.82
CA ASP A 119 -7.88 -28.03 10.72
C ASP A 119 -8.59 -28.28 12.07
N ASN A 120 -7.83 -28.26 13.15
CA ASN A 120 -8.34 -28.40 14.52
C ASN A 120 -9.01 -27.13 15.08
N GLY A 121 -9.15 -26.07 14.26
CA GLY A 121 -9.76 -24.80 14.62
C GLY A 121 -8.88 -23.88 15.46
N LYS A 122 -7.62 -24.24 15.70
CA LYS A 122 -6.62 -23.38 16.36
C LYS A 122 -5.81 -22.60 15.33
N GLY A 123 -5.34 -21.43 15.72
CA GLY A 123 -4.37 -20.64 14.96
C GLY A 123 -2.98 -20.72 15.57
N VAL A 124 -1.94 -20.90 14.75
CA VAL A 124 -0.53 -20.84 15.16
C VAL A 124 0.15 -19.71 14.41
N LEU A 125 0.75 -18.78 15.15
CA LEU A 125 1.59 -17.74 14.56
C LEU A 125 2.90 -18.36 14.06
N LEU A 126 3.21 -18.14 12.79
CA LEU A 126 4.48 -18.56 12.22
C LEU A 126 5.62 -17.77 12.90
N GLY A 127 6.54 -18.49 13.53
CA GLY A 127 7.61 -17.88 14.32
C GLY A 127 8.61 -18.92 14.83
N PRO A 128 9.58 -18.49 15.67
CA PRO A 128 10.63 -19.36 16.18
C PRO A 128 10.06 -20.59 16.92
N GLY A 129 10.56 -21.78 16.56
CA GLY A 129 10.16 -23.04 17.18
C GLY A 129 8.92 -23.71 16.58
N VAL A 130 8.25 -23.07 15.62
CA VAL A 130 7.22 -23.73 14.81
C VAL A 130 7.90 -24.60 13.75
N THR A 131 7.50 -25.88 13.68
CA THR A 131 8.00 -26.83 12.67
C THR A 131 6.92 -27.10 11.64
N VAL A 132 7.31 -27.15 10.36
CA VAL A 132 6.41 -27.48 9.23
C VAL A 132 6.94 -28.76 8.58
N SER A 133 6.07 -29.76 8.39
CA SER A 133 6.37 -31.06 7.78
C SER A 133 5.28 -31.55 6.85
#